data_AF-A0A917JNA3-F1
#
_entry.id   AF-A0A917JNA3-F1
#
_cell.length_a   1.000
_cell.length_b   1.000
_cell.length_c   1.000
_cell.angle_alpha   90.00
_cell.angle_beta   90.00
_cell.angle_gamma   90.00
#
_symmetry.space_group_name_H-M   'P 1'
#
loop_
_entity.id
_entity.type
_entity.pdbx_description
1 polymer ?
#
loop_
_entity_poly.entity_id
_entity_poly.type
_entity_poly.pdbx_seq_one_letter_code
_entity_poly.pdbx_strand_id
1 'polypeptide(L)' 'MLDSKQSQYPPLPLVRTWVWMMIESDNPDIREKGKSNLIATFGSLAKANDYVANQLASNK' A
#
# COMPACT_ATOMS: atom_id res chain seq x y z
N MET A 1 -6.94 7.10 -27.56
CA MET A 1 -6.59 8.17 -26.61
C MET A 1 -6.17 7.47 -25.35
N LEU A 2 -4.88 7.48 -25.01
CA LEU A 2 -4.34 6.75 -23.86
C LEU A 2 -4.67 7.55 -22.59
N ASP A 3 -5.60 7.04 -21.80
CA ASP A 3 -6.04 7.62 -20.52
C ASP A 3 -4.85 7.71 -19.55
N SER A 4 -4.15 8.83 -19.63
CA SER A 4 -2.96 9.16 -18.84
C SER A 4 -3.36 9.60 -17.43
N LYS A 5 -4.21 8.84 -16.75
CA LYS A 5 -4.27 8.89 -15.29
C LYS A 5 -3.19 7.94 -14.79
N GLN A 6 -1.94 8.39 -14.82
CA GLN A 6 -0.88 7.76 -14.05
C GLN A 6 -1.37 7.73 -12.60
N SER A 7 -1.81 6.54 -12.16
CA SER A 7 -2.27 6.31 -10.81
C SER A 7 -1.16 6.77 -9.87
N GLN A 8 -1.43 7.85 -9.14
CA GLN A 8 -0.53 8.43 -8.15
C GLN A 8 -0.11 7.40 -7.08
N TYR A 9 -0.81 6.27 -7.01
CA TYR A 9 -0.57 5.18 -6.08
C TYR A 9 -0.30 3.85 -6.80
N PRO A 10 0.55 2.99 -6.20
CA PRO A 10 0.84 1.67 -6.72
C PRO A 10 -0.40 0.77 -6.76
N PRO A 11 -0.37 -0.30 -7.59
CA PRO A 11 -1.48 -1.24 -7.70
C PRO A 11 -1.77 -1.91 -6.35
N LEU A 12 -3.06 -2.13 -6.07
CA LEU A 12 -3.55 -2.66 -4.79
C LEU A 12 -2.85 -3.96 -4.34
N PRO A 13 -2.53 -4.94 -5.21
CA PRO A 13 -1.80 -6.14 -4.81
C PRO A 13 -0.44 -5.83 -4.15
N LEU A 14 0.30 -4.87 -4.69
CA LEU A 14 1.61 -4.49 -4.15
C LEU A 14 1.47 -3.85 -2.75
N VAL A 15 0.48 -2.99 -2.58
CA VAL A 15 0.17 -2.39 -1.26
C VAL A 15 -0.21 -3.46 -0.25
N ARG A 16 -1.04 -4.45 -0.65
CA ARG A 16 -1.38 -5.59 0.21
C ARG A 16 -0.15 -6.41 0.58
N THR A 17 0.79 -6.62 -0.33
CA THR A 17 2.06 -7.28 -0.01
C THR A 17 2.84 -6.52 1.06
N TRP A 18 2.93 -5.19 0.98
CA TRP A 18 3.63 -4.41 2.00
C TRP A 18 2.93 -4.42 3.37
N VAL A 19 1.58 -4.43 3.38
CA VAL A 19 0.81 -4.62 4.60
C VAL A 19 1.08 -6.00 5.21
N TRP A 20 1.05 -7.06 4.39
CA TRP A 20 1.40 -8.41 4.82
C TRP A 20 2.82 -8.47 5.38
N MET A 21 3.80 -7.88 4.68
CA MET A 21 5.18 -7.82 5.15
C MET A 21 5.28 -7.19 6.54
N MET A 22 4.54 -6.12 6.80
CA MET A 22 4.56 -5.38 8.08
C MET A 22 3.91 -6.13 9.24
N ILE A 23 2.83 -6.88 8.98
CA ILE A 23 1.97 -7.49 10.01
C ILE A 23 2.28 -8.97 10.22
N GLU A 24 2.48 -9.72 9.14
CA GLU A 24 2.50 -11.19 9.15
C GLU A 24 3.90 -11.79 9.05
N SER A 25 4.93 -10.99 8.72
CA SER A 25 6.29 -11.54 8.58
C SER A 25 7.00 -11.65 9.94
N ASP A 26 7.57 -12.82 10.23
CA ASP A 26 8.43 -13.02 11.40
C ASP A 26 9.82 -12.40 11.25
N ASN A 27 10.19 -11.97 10.04
CA ASN A 27 11.49 -11.36 9.79
C ASN A 27 11.42 -9.83 10.03
N PRO A 28 12.20 -9.29 10.98
CA PRO A 28 12.16 -7.87 11.33
C PRO A 28 12.55 -6.94 10.17
N ASP A 29 13.47 -7.37 9.30
CA ASP A 29 13.89 -6.59 8.13
C ASP A 29 12.77 -6.51 7.09
N ILE A 30 12.02 -7.61 6.90
CA ILE A 30 10.86 -7.65 6.01
C ILE A 30 9.75 -6.75 6.56
N ARG A 31 9.50 -6.79 7.87
CA ARG A 31 8.52 -5.90 8.52
C ARG A 31 8.85 -4.43 8.34
N GLU A 32 10.09 -4.04 8.62
CA GLU A 32 10.51 -2.65 8.46
C GLU A 32 10.50 -2.22 7.00
N LYS A 33 10.84 -3.11 6.05
CA LYS A 33 10.73 -2.83 4.62
C LYS A 33 9.28 -2.59 4.20
N GLY A 34 8.33 -3.40 4.65
CA GLY A 34 6.90 -3.22 4.37
C GLY A 34 6.40 -1.86 4.88
N LYS A 35 6.70 -1.55 6.14
CA LYS A 35 6.38 -0.25 6.76
C LYS A 35 7.02 0.92 6.02
N SER A 36 8.31 0.83 5.68
CA SER A 36 9.06 1.87 4.98
C SER A 36 8.44 2.17 3.60
N ASN A 37 8.09 1.13 2.83
CA ASN A 37 7.45 1.30 1.54
C ASN A 37 6.08 1.99 1.66
N LEU A 38 5.28 1.62 2.67
CA LEU A 38 3.99 2.26 2.94
C LEU A 38 4.16 3.75 3.29
N ILE A 39 5.10 4.08 4.18
CA ILE A 39 5.35 5.48 4.57
C ILE A 39 5.92 6.29 3.40
N ALA A 40 6.88 5.74 2.65
CA ALA A 40 7.49 6.44 1.51
C ALA A 40 6.48 6.72 0.39
N THR A 41 5.51 5.81 0.19
CA THR A 41 4.50 5.95 -0.87
C THR A 41 3.35 6.86 -0.45
N PHE A 42 2.82 6.70 0.77
CA PHE A 42 1.59 7.36 1.20
C PHE A 42 1.84 8.53 2.16
N GLY A 43 3.07 8.73 2.62
CA GLY A 43 3.48 9.72 3.61
C GLY A 43 3.18 9.31 5.06
N SER A 44 2.20 8.46 5.30
CA SER A 44 1.91 7.88 6.61
C SER A 44 1.14 6.57 6.50
N LEU A 45 1.18 5.75 7.56
CA LEU A 45 0.39 4.51 7.62
C LEU A 45 -1.12 4.79 7.62
N ALA A 46 -1.56 5.91 8.21
CA ALA A 46 -2.97 6.33 8.19
C ALA A 46 -3.46 6.57 6.76
N LYS A 47 -2.69 7.31 5.95
CA LYS A 47 -3.01 7.53 4.53
C LYS A 47 -2.98 6.25 3.69
N ALA A 48 -2.06 5.34 4.00
CA ALA A 48 -2.03 4.02 3.36
C ALA A 48 -3.29 3.21 3.67
N ASN A 49 -3.76 3.24 4.92
CA ASN A 49 -5.01 2.60 5.33
C ASN A 49 -6.23 3.22 4.61
N ASP A 50 -6.31 4.55 4.55
CA ASP A 50 -7.38 5.26 3.84
C ASP A 50 -7.43 4.87 2.36
N TYR A 51 -6.27 4.75 1.70
CA TYR A 51 -6.19 4.27 0.32
C TYR A 51 -6.75 2.85 0.17
N VAL A 52 -6.32 1.91 1.02
CA VAL A 52 -6.80 0.52 0.98
C VAL A 52 -8.31 0.45 1.21
N ALA A 53 -8.83 1.19 2.20
CA ALA A 53 -10.25 1.25 2.50
C ALA A 53 -11.07 1.78 1.31
N ASN A 54 -10.63 2.87 0.69
CA ASN A 54 -11.29 3.46 -0.49
C ASN A 54 -11.27 2.52 -1.71
N GLN A 55 -10.17 1.81 -1.94
CA GLN A 55 -10.06 0.82 -3.03
C GLN A 55 -11.00 -0.37 -2.79
N LEU A 56 -11.12 -0.86 -1.55
CA LEU A 56 -12.03 -1.95 -1.21
C LEU A 56 -13.50 -1.54 -1.34
N ALA A 57 -13.84 -0.29 -1.00
CA ALA A 57 -15.19 0.25 -1.17
C ALA A 57 -15.56 0.47 -2.65
N SER A 58 -14.58 0.82 -3.48
CA SER A 58 -14.77 1.06 -4.93
C SER A 58 -14.85 -0.22 -5.77
N ASN A 59 -14.40 -1.36 -5.23
CA ASN A 59 -14.47 -2.68 -5.86
C ASN A 59 -15.69 -3.51 -5.42
N LYS A 60 -16.66 -2.90 -4.72
CA LYS A 60 -17.97 -3.49 -4.41
C LYS A 60 -19.00 -3.04 -5.43
#